data_AF-V2WZE4-F1
#
_entry.id   AF-V2WZE4-F1
#
_cell.length_a   1.000
_cell.length_b   1.000
_cell.length_c   1.000
_cell.angle_alpha   90.00
_cell.angle_beta   90.00
_cell.angle_gamma   90.00
#
_symmetry.space_group_name_H-M   'P 1'
#
loop_
_entity.id
_entity.type
_entity.pdbx_description
1 polymer ?
#
loop_
_entity_poly.entity_id
_entity_poly.type
_entity_poly.pdbx_seq_one_letter_code
_entity_poly.pdbx_strand_id
1 'polypeptide(L)'
;MTDGPGEFWKNDKMDLLLAFNPEAEKVSWIDFVEDFKTSFEPLNTALEAQLKLRDLKMKERADEYTYQFSYLAKQTGYNNTAQIIAFKRGLPKSLALKIMT
;
A
#
# COMPACT_ATOMS: atom_id res chain seq x y z
N MET A 1 1.47 24.63 7.51
CA MET A 1 1.81 23.19 7.52
C MET A 1 0.82 22.57 8.46
N THR A 2 -0.15 21.84 7.92
CA THR A 2 -1.09 21.06 8.71
C THR A 2 -0.50 19.68 8.83
N ASP A 3 -0.33 19.22 10.06
CA ASP A 3 0.18 17.90 10.40
C ASP A 3 -0.59 16.82 9.62
N GLY A 4 0.11 15.79 9.16
CA GLY A 4 -0.50 14.73 8.36
C GLY A 4 -1.50 13.90 9.18
N PRO A 5 -2.39 13.12 8.55
CA PRO A 5 -3.33 12.23 9.25
C PRO A 5 -2.65 11.32 10.30
N GLY A 6 -1.41 10.92 10.04
CA GLY A 6 -0.59 10.13 10.97
C GLY A 6 -0.15 10.89 12.23
N GLU A 7 0.16 12.18 12.12
CA GLU A 7 0.50 13.01 13.27
C GLU A 7 -0.72 13.33 14.11
N PHE A 8 -1.87 13.59 13.48
CA PHE A 8 -3.15 13.73 14.19
C PHE A 8 -3.50 12.46 14.96
N TRP A 9 -3.44 11.28 14.33
CA TRP A 9 -3.71 10.01 14.99
C TRP A 9 -2.77 9.76 16.18
N LYS A 10 -1.46 10.02 16.00
CA LYS A 10 -0.47 9.87 17.07
C LYS A 10 -0.78 10.76 18.27
N ASN A 11 -1.12 12.03 18.03
CA ASN A 11 -1.40 12.99 19.10
C ASN A 11 -2.67 12.61 19.87
N ASP A 12 -3.74 12.22 19.16
CA ASP A 12 -4.99 11.72 19.76
C ASP A 12 -4.76 10.48 20.64
N LYS A 13 -3.97 9.50 20.16
CA LYS A 13 -3.61 8.32 20.96
C LYS A 13 -2.73 8.66 22.15
N MET A 14 -1.80 9.60 22.00
CA MET A 14 -0.96 10.05 23.10
C MET A 14 -1.78 10.74 24.19
N ASP A 15 -2.73 11.59 23.84
CA ASP A 15 -3.58 12.28 24.81
C ASP A 15 -4.43 11.30 25.62
N LEU A 16 -4.93 10.23 24.98
CA LEU A 16 -5.66 9.15 25.67
C LEU A 16 -4.77 8.32 26.60
N LEU A 17 -3.52 8.04 26.21
CA LEU A 17 -2.57 7.25 27.01
C LEU A 17 -1.91 8.06 28.14
N LEU A 18 -1.76 9.38 27.95
CA LEU A 18 -1.12 10.30 28.89
C LEU A 18 -2.10 10.98 29.83
N ALA A 19 -3.40 11.00 29.52
CA ALA A 19 -4.41 11.35 30.49
C ALA A 19 -4.28 10.38 31.67
N PHE A 20 -3.76 10.87 32.80
CA PHE A 20 -3.63 10.12 34.05
C PHE A 20 -5.03 9.94 34.66
N ASN A 21 -5.87 9.19 33.97
CA ASN A 21 -7.23 8.87 34.35
C ASN A 21 -7.24 7.41 34.85
N PRO A 22 -7.32 7.18 36.17
CA PRO A 22 -7.35 5.83 36.73
C PRO A 22 -8.60 5.02 36.32
N GLU A 23 -9.63 5.69 35.77
CA GLU A 23 -10.83 5.07 35.21
C GLU A 23 -10.78 4.90 33.67
N ALA A 24 -9.71 5.36 33.01
CA ALA A 24 -9.57 5.16 31.57
C ALA A 24 -9.42 3.69 31.23
N GLU A 25 -10.10 3.28 30.16
CA GLU A 25 -10.01 1.93 29.62
C GLU A 25 -8.55 1.60 29.27
N LYS A 26 -8.02 0.54 29.89
CA LYS A 26 -6.68 0.04 29.58
C LYS A 26 -6.71 -0.57 28.18
N VAL A 27 -6.28 0.19 27.19
CA VAL A 27 -6.12 -0.31 25.81
C VAL A 27 -5.10 -1.44 25.81
N SER A 28 -5.51 -2.64 25.40
CA SER A 28 -4.57 -3.75 25.25
C SER A 28 -3.67 -3.53 24.03
N TRP A 29 -2.50 -4.18 24.00
CA TRP A 29 -1.61 -4.11 22.84
C TRP A 29 -2.27 -4.61 21.56
N ILE A 30 -3.19 -5.58 21.67
CA ILE A 30 -3.92 -6.13 20.52
C ILE A 30 -4.88 -5.07 19.97
N ASP A 31 -5.69 -4.45 20.83
CA ASP A 31 -6.66 -3.43 20.44
C ASP A 31 -5.97 -2.21 19.81
N PHE A 32 -4.81 -1.81 20.35
CA PHE A 32 -4.01 -0.73 19.78
C PHE A 32 -3.54 -1.03 18.35
N VAL A 33 -3.05 -2.25 18.11
CA VAL A 33 -2.58 -2.67 16.78
C VAL A 33 -3.73 -2.82 15.79
N GLU A 34 -4.89 -3.32 16.23
CA GLU A 34 -6.08 -3.38 15.39
C GLU A 34 -6.58 -1.99 15.01
N ASP A 35 -6.67 -1.07 15.97
CA ASP A 35 -7.08 0.31 15.72
C ASP A 35 -6.13 1.06 14.78
N PHE A 36 -4.81 0.83 14.91
CA PHE A 36 -3.84 1.36 13.95
C PHE A 36 -4.09 0.79 12.54
N LYS A 37 -4.29 -0.52 12.42
CA LYS A 37 -4.57 -1.14 11.12
C LYS A 37 -5.85 -0.56 10.53
N THR A 38 -6.96 -0.51 11.26
CA THR A 38 -8.23 0.02 10.73
C THR A 38 -8.16 1.51 10.38
N SER A 39 -7.36 2.31 11.10
CA SER A 39 -7.18 3.74 10.84
C SER A 39 -6.40 4.03 9.54
N PHE A 40 -5.50 3.13 9.16
CA PHE A 40 -4.61 3.32 8.01
C PHE A 40 -4.75 2.25 6.92
N GLU A 41 -5.63 1.27 7.10
CA GLU A 41 -5.91 0.26 6.08
C GLU A 41 -6.58 0.94 4.89
N PRO A 42 -6.09 0.69 3.66
CA PRO A 42 -6.70 1.25 2.48
C PRO A 42 -8.16 0.79 2.38
N LEU A 43 -9.09 1.75 2.35
CA LEU A 43 -10.54 1.51 2.14
C LEU A 43 -10.83 0.56 0.96
N ASN A 44 -9.93 0.52 -0.03
CA ASN A 44 -9.97 -0.46 -1.10
C ASN A 44 -8.54 -0.83 -1.55
N THR A 45 -7.98 -1.86 -0.91
CA THR A 45 -6.64 -2.40 -1.21
C THR A 45 -6.46 -2.77 -2.68
N ALA A 46 -7.50 -3.29 -3.33
CA ALA A 46 -7.45 -3.64 -4.74
C ALA A 46 -7.33 -2.39 -5.62
N LEU A 47 -8.14 -1.35 -5.36
CA LEU A 47 -8.09 -0.10 -6.10
C LEU A 47 -6.74 0.61 -5.94
N GLU A 48 -6.20 0.63 -4.72
CA GLU A 48 -4.87 1.21 -4.48
C GLU A 48 -3.78 0.44 -5.22
N ALA A 49 -3.81 -0.90 -5.17
CA ALA A 49 -2.87 -1.73 -5.90
C ALA A 49 -2.97 -1.49 -7.42
N GLN A 50 -4.19 -1.33 -7.96
CA GLN A 50 -4.43 -1.00 -9.36
C GLN A 50 -3.85 0.38 -9.74
N LEU A 51 -4.00 1.39 -8.89
CA LEU A 51 -3.42 2.72 -9.10
C LEU A 51 -1.88 2.68 -9.06
N LYS A 52 -1.30 2.04 -8.03
CA LYS A 52 0.16 1.86 -7.93
C LYS A 52 0.73 1.10 -9.12
N LEU A 53 0.03 0.06 -9.57
CA LEU A 53 0.44 -0.76 -10.70
C LEU A 53 0.33 0.00 -12.04
N ARG A 54 -0.62 0.94 -12.18
CA ARG A 54 -0.70 1.83 -13.34
C ARG A 54 0.53 2.74 -13.45
N ASP A 55 1.04 3.18 -12.31
CA ASP A 55 2.14 4.14 -12.24
C ASP A 55 3.52 3.45 -12.10
N LEU A 56 3.53 2.13 -11.89
CA LEU A 56 4.73 1.30 -11.80
C LEU A 56 5.48 1.27 -13.14
N LYS A 57 6.77 1.61 -13.09
CA LYS A 57 7.69 1.53 -14.23
C LYS A 57 8.98 0.85 -13.81
N MET A 58 9.48 -0.01 -14.69
CA MET A 58 10.81 -0.60 -14.55
C MET A 58 11.85 0.52 -14.64
N LYS A 59 12.72 0.56 -13.63
CA LYS A 59 13.86 1.46 -13.58
C LYS A 59 15.09 0.71 -14.10
N GLU A 60 16.10 0.53 -13.25
CA GLU A 60 17.39 -0.05 -13.63
C GLU A 60 17.37 -1.59 -13.56
N ARG A 61 16.60 -2.17 -12.64
CA ARG A 61 16.66 -3.59 -12.32
C ARG A 61 15.34 -4.32 -12.60
N ALA A 62 15.41 -5.41 -13.36
CA ALA A 62 14.25 -6.17 -13.81
C ALA A 62 13.65 -7.05 -12.69
N ASP A 63 14.48 -7.58 -11.80
CA ASP A 63 14.08 -8.38 -10.64
C ASP A 63 13.27 -7.55 -9.65
N GLU A 64 13.70 -6.31 -9.35
CA GLU A 64 12.95 -5.38 -8.51
C GLU A 64 11.57 -5.06 -9.10
N TYR A 65 11.52 -4.73 -10.40
CA TYR A 65 10.27 -4.49 -11.10
C TYR A 65 9.35 -5.70 -11.07
N THR A 66 9.89 -6.90 -11.32
CA THR A 66 9.13 -8.16 -11.32
C THR A 66 8.57 -8.46 -9.93
N TYR A 67 9.37 -8.25 -8.89
CA TYR A 67 8.94 -8.41 -7.51
C TYR A 67 7.80 -7.44 -7.17
N GLN A 68 7.98 -6.14 -7.40
CA GLN A 68 6.96 -5.11 -7.13
C GLN A 68 5.68 -5.35 -7.92
N PHE A 69 5.80 -5.70 -9.20
CA PHE A 69 4.65 -6.05 -10.02
C PHE A 69 3.90 -7.26 -9.46
N SER A 70 4.61 -8.35 -9.14
CA SER A 70 3.99 -9.58 -8.65
C SER A 70 3.26 -9.38 -7.32
N TYR A 71 3.79 -8.51 -6.46
CA TYR A 71 3.18 -8.14 -5.20
C TYR A 71 1.86 -7.38 -5.41
N LEU A 72 1.86 -6.36 -6.27
CA LEU A 72 0.65 -5.57 -6.59
C LEU A 72 -0.38 -6.40 -7.35
N ALA A 73 0.05 -7.21 -8.32
CA ALA A 73 -0.84 -8.02 -9.16
C ALA A 73 -1.73 -8.96 -8.33
N LYS A 74 -1.19 -9.58 -7.27
CA LYS A 74 -1.93 -10.43 -6.33
C LYS A 74 -3.07 -9.70 -5.62
N GLN A 75 -2.96 -8.39 -5.46
CA GLN A 75 -3.94 -7.55 -4.74
C GLN A 75 -4.99 -6.95 -5.68
N THR A 76 -4.70 -6.84 -6.98
CA THR A 76 -5.59 -6.16 -7.94
C THR A 76 -6.86 -6.92 -8.31
N GLY A 77 -6.86 -8.26 -8.20
CA GLY A 77 -7.91 -9.12 -8.75
C GLY A 77 -7.91 -9.25 -10.28
N TYR A 78 -6.86 -8.78 -10.98
CA TYR A 78 -6.76 -8.88 -12.44
C TYR A 78 -6.62 -10.32 -12.92
N ASN A 79 -7.29 -10.64 -14.03
CA ASN A 79 -7.07 -11.88 -14.76
C ASN A 79 -5.73 -11.86 -15.52
N ASN A 80 -5.30 -13.02 -16.03
CA ASN A 80 -4.00 -13.16 -16.71
C ASN A 80 -3.81 -12.17 -17.87
N THR A 81 -4.85 -11.95 -18.68
CA THR A 81 -4.79 -11.01 -19.81
C THR A 81 -4.54 -9.58 -19.34
N ALA A 82 -5.27 -9.13 -18.31
CA ALA A 82 -5.11 -7.81 -17.73
C ALA A 82 -3.73 -7.64 -17.07
N GLN A 83 -3.23 -8.67 -16.37
CA GLN A 83 -1.89 -8.67 -15.78
C GLN A 83 -0.80 -8.57 -16.86
N ILE A 84 -0.91 -9.28 -17.97
CA ILE A 84 0.07 -9.20 -19.07
C ILE A 84 0.11 -7.78 -19.67
N ILE A 85 -1.06 -7.17 -19.91
CA ILE A 85 -1.14 -5.80 -20.46
C ILE A 85 -0.52 -4.79 -19.48
N ALA A 86 -0.84 -4.92 -18.20
CA ALA A 86 -0.27 -4.10 -17.14
C ALA A 86 1.25 -4.24 -17.05
N PHE A 87 1.76 -5.48 -17.01
CA PHE A 87 3.18 -5.75 -16.93
C PHE A 87 3.95 -5.12 -18.09
N LYS A 88 3.41 -5.23 -19.31
CA LYS A 88 4.03 -4.63 -20.50
C LYS A 88 4.09 -3.11 -20.44
N ARG A 89 3.07 -2.45 -19.88
CA ARG A 89 3.00 -0.98 -19.77
C ARG A 89 4.14 -0.40 -18.95
N GLY A 90 4.59 -1.11 -17.91
CA GLY A 90 5.68 -0.67 -17.05
C GLY A 90 7.08 -0.94 -17.61
N LEU A 91 7.23 -1.70 -18.69
CA LEU A 91 8.54 -2.01 -19.26
C LEU A 91 9.09 -0.85 -20.12
N PRO A 92 10.43 -0.72 -20.24
CA PRO A 92 11.04 0.16 -21.23
C PRO A 92 10.66 -0.30 -22.64
N LYS A 93 10.42 0.65 -23.56
CA LYS A 93 9.97 0.35 -24.93
C LYS A 93 10.86 -0.68 -25.64
N SER A 94 12.19 -0.59 -25.47
CA SER A 94 13.15 -1.50 -26.09
C SER A 94 12.97 -2.96 -25.66
N LEU A 95 12.56 -3.19 -24.41
CA LEU A 95 12.33 -4.52 -23.87
C LEU A 95 10.93 -5.02 -24.22
N ALA A 96 9.91 -4.15 -24.12
CA ALA A 96 8.54 -4.46 -24.50
C ALA A 96 8.44 -4.95 -25.96
N LEU A 97 9.20 -4.32 -26.87
CA LEU A 97 9.24 -4.71 -28.28
C LEU A 97 9.93 -6.06 -28.50
N LYS A 98 10.99 -6.38 -27.74
CA LYS A 98 11.71 -7.67 -27.89
C LYS A 98 10.89 -8.87 -27.44
N ILE A 99 10.11 -8.71 -26.38
CA ILE A 99 9.26 -9.77 -25.82
C ILE A 99 8.02 -10.05 -26.70
N MET A 100 7.74 -9.19 -27.69
CA MET A 100 6.61 -9.33 -28.62
C MET A 100 6.92 -10.13 -29.90
N THR A 101 8.16 -10.60 -30.06
CA THR A 101 8.57 -11.46 -31.19
C THR A 101 8.48 -12.92 -30.76
#